data_AF-A0A370LBB5-F1
#
_entry.id   AF-A0A370LBB5-F1
#
_cell.length_a   1.000
_cell.length_b   1.000
_cell.length_c   1.000
_cell.angle_alpha   90.00
_cell.angle_beta   90.00
_cell.angle_gamma   90.00
#
_symmetry.space_group_name_H-M   'P 1'
#
loop_
_entity.id
_entity.type
_entity.pdbx_description
1 polymer ?
#
loop_
_entity_poly.entity_id
_entity_poly.type
_entity_poly.pdbx_seq_one_letter_code
_entity_poly.pdbx_strand_id
1 'polypeptide(L)'
;MTEPTLIELAIFADYFQFYVQDEAANEDFGEKWTDESVERQLAVAEFSAAIGTARNMTVPVVLSVHAEAPAEDFAEWDMVNECSISVRSDTLIIAGCTDHLPNAPRVPIAPGTYRVRVSYSGLDSLSEDGVEGDDFYRLQLWPAPLAEIAVRKARTVAAD
;
A
#
# COMPACT_ATOMS: atom_id res chain seq x y z
N MET A 1 2.53 25.24 -7.53
CA MET A 1 2.50 23.76 -7.61
C MET A 1 3.17 23.29 -6.34
N THR A 2 2.42 22.72 -5.41
CA THR A 2 3.01 22.17 -4.18
C THR A 2 3.67 20.86 -4.57
N GLU A 3 4.97 20.72 -4.30
CA GLU A 3 5.66 19.45 -4.54
C GLU A 3 5.05 18.35 -3.66
N PRO A 4 4.92 17.12 -4.17
CA PRO A 4 4.39 16.04 -3.36
C PRO A 4 5.33 15.73 -2.20
N THR A 5 4.78 15.44 -1.03
CA THR A 5 5.56 14.86 0.07
C THR A 5 6.02 13.48 -0.38
N LEU A 6 7.32 13.19 -0.36
CA LEU A 6 7.91 11.90 -0.72
C LEU A 6 8.68 11.34 0.47
N ILE A 7 8.44 10.06 0.78
CA ILE A 7 9.08 9.37 1.90
C ILE A 7 9.50 7.98 1.43
N GLU A 8 10.79 7.69 1.57
CA GLU A 8 11.36 6.36 1.34
C GLU A 8 11.45 5.60 2.66
N LEU A 9 11.00 4.36 2.65
CA LEU A 9 10.79 3.56 3.85
C LEU A 9 11.29 2.14 3.63
N ALA A 10 11.71 1.52 4.72
CA ALA A 10 11.99 0.10 4.81
C ALA A 10 11.04 -0.46 5.87
N ILE A 11 10.05 -1.26 5.46
CA ILE A 11 8.96 -1.73 6.33
C ILE A 11 9.12 -3.23 6.54
N PHE A 12 9.07 -3.68 7.80
CA PHE A 12 9.08 -5.11 8.12
C PHE A 12 7.69 -5.70 7.87
N ALA A 13 7.50 -6.32 6.70
CA ALA A 13 6.25 -6.89 6.25
C ALA A 13 6.02 -8.30 6.81
N ASP A 14 5.95 -8.41 8.14
CA ASP A 14 5.62 -9.68 8.79
C ASP A 14 4.26 -10.21 8.29
N TYR A 15 4.12 -11.53 8.19
CA TYR A 15 2.98 -12.19 7.55
C TYR A 15 2.67 -11.65 6.14
N PHE A 16 3.72 -11.31 5.38
CA PHE A 16 3.63 -10.81 4.00
C PHE A 16 2.76 -9.55 3.85
N GLN A 17 2.68 -8.69 4.87
CA GLN A 17 1.83 -7.51 4.77
C GLN A 17 2.33 -6.31 5.58
N PHE A 18 1.93 -5.13 5.13
CA PHE A 18 2.01 -3.89 5.89
C PHE A 18 0.76 -3.05 5.68
N TYR A 19 0.58 -2.04 6.53
CA TYR A 19 -0.61 -1.20 6.54
C TYR A 19 -0.28 0.26 6.22
N VAL A 20 -1.22 0.93 5.57
CA VAL A 20 -1.33 2.38 5.54
C VAL A 20 -2.67 2.76 6.17
N GLN A 21 -2.65 3.61 7.20
CA GLN A 21 -3.83 3.88 8.00
C GLN A 21 -3.84 5.25 8.67
N ASP A 22 -5.03 5.77 8.97
CA ASP A 22 -5.24 6.85 9.94
C ASP A 22 -4.59 6.51 11.29
N GLU A 23 -3.97 7.48 11.97
CA GLU A 23 -3.30 7.22 13.25
C GLU A 23 -4.24 6.65 14.32
N ALA A 24 -5.51 7.03 14.31
CA ALA A 24 -6.49 6.52 15.27
C ALA A 24 -7.17 5.24 14.80
N ALA A 25 -6.83 4.67 13.64
CA ALA A 25 -7.44 3.43 13.14
C ALA A 25 -7.12 2.25 14.07
N ASN A 26 -8.09 1.33 14.18
CA ASN A 26 -7.96 0.09 14.93
C ASN A 26 -8.89 -0.96 14.29
N GLU A 27 -8.71 -1.18 12.99
CA GLU A 27 -9.54 -2.07 12.19
C GLU A 27 -8.91 -3.45 12.08
N ASP A 28 -9.74 -4.50 12.12
CA ASP A 28 -9.29 -5.89 11.98
C ASP A 28 -9.33 -6.31 10.49
N PHE A 29 -8.20 -6.82 10.00
CA PHE A 29 -8.03 -7.29 8.63
C PHE A 29 -8.22 -8.80 8.47
N GLY A 30 -8.40 -9.56 9.56
CA GLY A 30 -8.51 -11.02 9.51
C GLY A 30 -9.55 -11.53 8.52
N GLU A 31 -10.79 -11.00 8.59
CA GLU A 31 -11.87 -11.38 7.68
C GLU A 31 -11.81 -10.67 6.31
N LYS A 32 -10.92 -9.67 6.15
CA LYS A 32 -10.79 -8.88 4.92
C LYS A 32 -9.84 -9.51 3.91
N TRP A 33 -8.98 -10.43 4.35
CA TRP A 33 -8.14 -11.27 3.50
C TRP A 33 -8.95 -12.42 2.89
N THR A 34 -9.85 -12.10 1.97
CA THR A 34 -10.54 -13.06 1.10
C THR A 34 -9.63 -13.52 -0.04
N ASP A 35 -10.00 -14.59 -0.75
CA ASP A 35 -9.27 -15.06 -1.94
C ASP A 35 -9.04 -13.92 -2.96
N GLU A 36 -10.05 -13.08 -3.17
CA GLU A 36 -9.95 -11.90 -4.06
C GLU A 36 -8.95 -10.85 -3.54
N SER A 37 -8.95 -10.57 -2.23
CA SER A 37 -7.98 -9.66 -1.60
C SER A 37 -6.55 -10.19 -1.67
N VAL A 38 -6.38 -11.51 -1.53
CA VAL A 38 -5.08 -12.17 -1.67
C VAL A 38 -4.57 -12.08 -3.11
N GLU A 39 -5.43 -12.36 -4.10
CA GLU A 39 -5.07 -12.28 -5.52
C GLU A 39 -4.59 -10.88 -5.93
N ARG A 40 -5.30 -9.83 -5.48
CA ARG A 40 -4.91 -8.43 -5.74
C ARG A 40 -3.88 -7.88 -4.75
N GLN A 41 -3.45 -8.65 -3.74
CA GLN A 41 -2.57 -8.22 -2.64
C GLN A 41 -3.01 -6.89 -1.98
N LEU A 42 -4.31 -6.71 -1.82
CA LEU A 42 -4.89 -5.51 -1.22
C LEU A 42 -6.19 -5.84 -0.50
N ALA A 43 -6.19 -5.66 0.82
CA ALA A 43 -7.39 -5.67 1.64
C ALA A 43 -7.67 -4.25 2.15
N VAL A 44 -8.94 -3.86 2.24
CA VAL A 44 -9.32 -2.46 2.51
C VAL A 44 -10.40 -2.39 3.59
N ALA A 45 -10.20 -1.44 4.48
CA ALA A 45 -11.13 -1.06 5.54
C ALA A 45 -11.47 0.43 5.40
N GLU A 46 -12.23 1.00 6.34
CA GLU A 46 -12.71 2.38 6.24
C GLU A 46 -11.58 3.40 6.41
N PHE A 47 -10.67 3.16 7.36
CA PHE A 47 -9.59 4.07 7.74
C PHE A 47 -8.20 3.53 7.43
N SER A 48 -8.13 2.35 6.82
CA SER A 48 -6.88 1.63 6.61
C SER A 48 -6.92 0.74 5.36
N ALA A 49 -5.75 0.50 4.80
CA ALA A 49 -5.54 -0.50 3.75
C ALA A 49 -4.34 -1.37 4.11
N ALA A 50 -4.48 -2.67 3.89
CA ALA A 50 -3.44 -3.67 4.04
C ALA A 50 -2.88 -4.05 2.67
N ILE A 51 -1.58 -3.87 2.50
CA ILE A 51 -0.85 -4.16 1.27
C ILE A 51 -0.16 -5.50 1.48
N GLY A 52 -0.48 -6.46 0.61
CA GLY A 52 0.23 -7.72 0.54
C GLY A 52 1.59 -7.53 -0.14
N THR A 53 2.55 -8.37 0.23
CA THR A 53 3.92 -8.32 -0.26
C THR A 53 4.35 -9.70 -0.75
N ALA A 54 5.27 -9.73 -1.69
CA ALA A 54 5.87 -10.96 -2.20
C ALA A 54 6.75 -11.66 -1.16
N ARG A 55 7.35 -10.91 -0.22
CA ARG A 55 8.29 -11.44 0.78
C ARG A 55 7.87 -11.11 2.21
N ASN A 56 8.09 -12.07 3.10
CA ASN A 56 7.87 -11.92 4.55
C ASN A 56 9.12 -11.39 5.25
N MET A 57 9.51 -10.16 4.95
CA MET A 57 10.73 -9.53 5.46
C MET A 57 10.66 -8.01 5.37
N THR A 58 11.79 -7.32 5.57
CA THR A 58 11.85 -5.89 5.31
C THR A 58 11.80 -5.62 3.80
N VAL A 59 10.82 -4.84 3.36
CA VAL A 59 10.61 -4.49 1.95
C VAL A 59 10.76 -2.99 1.72
N PRO A 60 11.24 -2.56 0.54
CA PRO A 60 11.35 -1.15 0.20
C PRO A 60 9.98 -0.58 -0.20
N VAL A 61 9.60 0.50 0.45
CA VAL A 61 8.33 1.20 0.21
C VAL A 61 8.58 2.67 -0.04
N VAL A 62 7.96 3.22 -1.07
CA VAL A 62 7.95 4.68 -1.30
C VAL A 62 6.54 5.20 -1.21
N LEU A 63 6.33 6.13 -0.30
CA LEU A 63 5.06 6.81 -0.09
C LEU A 63 5.14 8.22 -0.66
N SER A 64 4.11 8.63 -1.39
CA SER A 64 3.96 10.01 -1.84
C SER A 64 2.55 10.54 -1.65
N VAL A 65 2.43 11.78 -1.16
CA VAL A 65 1.15 12.48 -0.97
C VAL A 65 1.08 13.63 -1.96
N HIS A 66 0.06 13.62 -2.81
CA HIS A 66 -0.16 14.56 -3.89
C HIS A 66 -1.39 15.41 -3.64
N ALA A 67 -1.41 16.62 -4.20
CA ALA A 67 -2.58 17.50 -4.15
C ALA A 67 -3.71 17.03 -5.09
N GLU A 68 -3.35 16.30 -6.15
CA GLU A 68 -4.26 15.79 -7.18
C GLU A 68 -3.78 14.41 -7.68
N ALA A 69 -4.58 13.79 -8.55
CA ALA A 69 -4.24 12.48 -9.10
C ALA A 69 -2.91 12.53 -9.88
N PRO A 70 -1.91 11.70 -9.51
CA PRO A 70 -0.66 11.62 -10.27
C PRO A 70 -0.90 10.95 -11.64
N ALA A 71 0.00 11.22 -12.59
CA ALA A 71 -0.03 10.63 -13.91
C ALA A 71 -0.14 9.10 -13.87
N GLU A 72 -0.86 8.53 -14.83
CA GLU A 72 -1.03 7.09 -14.96
C GLU A 72 0.19 6.48 -15.67
N ASP A 73 0.94 5.67 -14.94
CA ASP A 73 2.15 4.99 -15.41
C ASP A 73 2.02 3.46 -15.30
N PHE A 74 0.78 2.94 -15.31
CA PHE A 74 0.45 1.54 -15.01
C PHE A 74 1.25 0.51 -15.82
N ALA A 75 1.67 0.87 -17.03
CA ALA A 75 2.45 -0.01 -17.89
C ALA A 75 3.81 -0.40 -17.28
N GLU A 76 4.39 0.47 -16.44
CA GLU A 76 5.72 0.30 -15.84
C GLU A 76 5.75 -0.66 -14.64
N TRP A 77 4.58 -1.08 -14.14
CA TRP A 77 4.43 -1.82 -12.88
C TRP A 77 3.91 -3.23 -13.13
N ASP A 78 4.29 -4.23 -12.35
CA ASP A 78 3.77 -5.59 -12.51
C ASP A 78 2.28 -5.69 -12.16
N MET A 79 1.86 -4.93 -11.15
CA MET A 79 0.49 -4.86 -10.67
C MET A 79 0.19 -3.45 -10.17
N VAL A 80 -1.05 -2.98 -10.34
CA VAL A 80 -1.51 -1.70 -9.81
C VAL A 80 -2.94 -1.82 -9.33
N ASN A 81 -3.15 -1.45 -8.07
CA ASN A 81 -4.46 -1.41 -7.44
C ASN A 81 -4.76 -0.01 -6.90
N GLU A 82 -6.03 0.36 -6.90
CA GLU A 82 -6.51 1.59 -6.31
C GLU A 82 -7.64 1.30 -5.32
N CYS A 83 -7.60 1.92 -4.14
CA CYS A 83 -8.68 1.87 -3.17
C CYS A 83 -8.90 3.24 -2.51
N SER A 84 -9.90 3.34 -1.64
CA SER A 84 -10.14 4.56 -0.87
C SER A 84 -9.99 4.29 0.62
N ILE A 85 -9.40 5.24 1.34
CA ILE A 85 -9.41 5.28 2.81
C ILE A 85 -9.91 6.66 3.27
N SER A 86 -10.52 6.69 4.44
CA SER A 86 -10.83 7.93 5.16
C SER A 86 -9.75 8.20 6.19
N VAL A 87 -9.31 9.45 6.28
CA VAL A 87 -8.39 9.91 7.33
C VAL A 87 -9.13 10.94 8.16
N ARG A 88 -9.16 10.73 9.48
CA ARG A 88 -9.91 11.56 10.44
C ARG A 88 -8.99 12.38 11.33
N SER A 89 -7.78 11.88 11.54
CA SER A 89 -6.66 12.57 12.16
C SER A 89 -5.94 13.45 11.14
N ASP A 90 -4.93 14.17 11.61
CA ASP A 90 -3.99 14.93 10.77
C ASP A 90 -2.74 14.11 10.40
N THR A 91 -2.76 12.80 10.64
CA THR A 91 -1.59 11.94 10.59
C THR A 91 -1.91 10.58 9.96
N LEU A 92 -1.16 10.23 8.93
CA LEU A 92 -1.14 8.89 8.35
C LEU A 92 0.03 8.09 8.92
N ILE A 93 -0.22 6.83 9.24
CA ILE A 93 0.77 5.85 9.68
C ILE A 93 0.99 4.82 8.59
N ILE A 94 2.24 4.42 8.44
CA ILE A 94 2.63 3.24 7.66
C ILE A 94 3.45 2.31 8.53
N ALA A 95 3.03 1.06 8.66
CA ALA A 95 3.63 0.13 9.62
C ALA A 95 3.46 -1.32 9.16
N GLY A 96 4.45 -2.16 9.48
CA GLY A 96 4.31 -3.61 9.45
C GLY A 96 3.24 -4.10 10.43
N CYS A 97 2.72 -5.31 10.24
CA CYS A 97 1.61 -5.78 11.08
C CYS A 97 1.99 -6.08 12.53
N THR A 98 3.27 -6.34 12.80
CA THR A 98 3.83 -6.55 14.14
C THR A 98 4.67 -5.37 14.64
N ASP A 99 4.71 -4.27 13.87
CA ASP A 99 5.50 -3.10 14.24
C ASP A 99 4.93 -2.41 15.48
N HIS A 100 5.84 -1.83 16.27
CA HIS A 100 5.46 -0.97 17.36
C HIS A 100 4.94 0.38 16.80
N LEU A 101 3.61 0.53 16.70
CA LEU A 101 2.95 1.72 16.14
C LEU A 101 3.51 3.07 16.62
N PRO A 102 3.91 3.26 17.90
CA PRO A 102 4.55 4.50 18.33
C PRO A 102 5.82 4.89 17.56
N ASN A 103 6.55 3.92 17.00
CA ASN A 103 7.76 4.14 16.21
C ASN A 103 7.50 4.20 14.70
N ALA A 104 6.26 3.94 14.27
CA ALA A 104 5.92 3.94 12.85
C ALA A 104 6.06 5.36 12.25
N PRO A 105 6.53 5.46 10.99
CA PRO A 105 6.56 6.72 10.26
C PRO A 105 5.21 7.44 10.29
N ARG A 106 5.25 8.72 10.68
CA ARG A 106 4.11 9.63 10.72
C ARG A 106 4.19 10.61 9.56
N VAL A 107 3.11 10.67 8.79
CA VAL A 107 3.03 11.50 7.60
C VAL A 107 1.90 12.50 7.80
N PRO A 108 2.22 13.81 7.91
CA PRO A 108 1.20 14.84 8.02
C PRO A 108 0.28 14.82 6.81
N ILE A 109 -1.02 14.77 7.05
CA ILE A 109 -2.05 14.73 6.00
C ILE A 109 -3.32 15.41 6.53
N ALA A 110 -4.07 16.12 5.69
CA ALA A 110 -5.32 16.72 6.15
C ALA A 110 -6.40 15.64 6.32
N PRO A 111 -7.32 15.76 7.31
CA PRO A 111 -8.50 14.90 7.34
C PRO A 111 -9.29 14.96 6.03
N GLY A 112 -9.79 13.82 5.57
CA GLY A 112 -10.53 13.70 4.32
C GLY A 112 -10.52 12.29 3.74
N THR A 113 -11.11 12.13 2.56
CA THR A 113 -11.05 10.87 1.81
C THR A 113 -9.93 10.91 0.80
N TYR A 114 -9.15 9.83 0.76
CA TYR A 114 -7.99 9.69 -0.10
C TYR A 114 -8.14 8.48 -0.99
N ARG A 115 -7.78 8.64 -2.26
CA ARG A 115 -7.44 7.51 -3.13
C ARG A 115 -6.05 7.07 -2.74
N VAL A 116 -5.87 5.76 -2.59
CA VAL A 116 -4.56 5.11 -2.44
C VAL A 116 -4.32 4.30 -3.69
N ARG A 117 -3.26 4.61 -4.43
CA ARG A 117 -2.75 3.78 -5.51
C ARG A 117 -1.54 3.02 -5.00
N VAL A 118 -1.59 1.70 -5.08
CA VAL A 118 -0.48 0.81 -4.77
C VAL A 118 0.02 0.23 -6.07
N SER A 119 1.28 0.52 -6.39
CA SER A 119 1.98 -0.01 -7.56
C SER A 119 3.08 -0.95 -7.11
N TYR A 120 3.13 -2.14 -7.71
CA TYR A 120 3.99 -3.25 -7.32
C TYR A 120 4.93 -3.56 -8.48
N SER A 121 6.22 -3.72 -8.20
CA SER A 121 7.25 -4.04 -9.19
C SER A 121 8.18 -5.10 -8.63
N GLY A 122 8.87 -5.84 -9.49
CA GLY A 122 9.84 -6.87 -9.11
C GLY A 122 9.19 -8.11 -8.48
N LEU A 123 7.89 -8.34 -8.69
CA LEU A 123 7.17 -9.44 -8.02
C LEU A 123 7.61 -10.84 -8.48
N ASP A 124 8.29 -10.92 -9.63
CA ASP A 124 8.84 -12.16 -10.21
C ASP A 124 10.38 -12.26 -10.06
N SER A 125 11.01 -11.32 -9.35
CA SER A 125 12.47 -11.26 -9.19
C SER A 125 13.01 -12.10 -8.03
N LEU A 126 12.13 -12.82 -7.32
CA LEU A 126 12.50 -13.52 -6.10
C LEU A 126 13.42 -14.71 -6.41
N SER A 127 14.42 -14.90 -5.55
CA SER A 127 15.24 -16.11 -5.54
C SER A 127 14.39 -17.35 -5.23
N GLU A 128 14.92 -18.54 -5.54
CA GLU A 128 14.22 -19.81 -5.32
C GLU A 128 13.80 -20.03 -3.85
N ASP A 129 14.58 -19.51 -2.91
CA ASP A 129 14.27 -19.54 -1.48
C ASP A 129 13.35 -18.39 -1.01
N GLY A 130 12.99 -17.47 -1.90
CA GLY A 130 12.10 -16.33 -1.65
C GLY A 130 12.69 -15.23 -0.78
N VAL A 131 14.01 -15.26 -0.53
CA VAL A 131 14.68 -14.31 0.38
C VAL A 131 15.22 -13.09 -0.38
N GLU A 132 15.95 -13.31 -1.48
CA GLU A 132 16.44 -12.24 -2.32
C GLU A 132 15.39 -11.84 -3.35
N GLY A 133 15.37 -10.57 -3.74
CA GLY A 133 14.39 -10.03 -4.67
C GLY A 133 14.42 -8.51 -4.68
N ASP A 134 14.00 -7.96 -5.82
CA ASP A 134 13.91 -6.54 -6.13
C ASP A 134 12.46 -6.04 -6.02
N ASP A 135 11.59 -6.74 -5.27
CA ASP A 135 10.20 -6.31 -5.09
C ASP A 135 10.13 -4.94 -4.42
N PHE A 136 9.28 -4.09 -4.98
CA PHE A 136 9.18 -2.69 -4.63
C PHE A 136 7.72 -2.23 -4.65
N TYR A 137 7.35 -1.45 -3.63
CA TYR A 137 5.98 -0.99 -3.43
C TYR A 137 5.94 0.53 -3.42
N ARG A 138 5.19 1.10 -4.35
CA ARG A 138 4.93 2.54 -4.38
C ARG A 138 3.50 2.83 -3.98
N LEU A 139 3.33 3.65 -2.95
CA LEU A 139 2.06 4.17 -2.50
C LEU A 139 1.94 5.64 -2.91
N GLN A 140 0.87 5.96 -3.63
CA GLN A 140 0.53 7.34 -3.97
C GLN A 140 -0.84 7.66 -3.40
N LEU A 141 -0.94 8.74 -2.64
CA LEU A 141 -2.18 9.21 -2.03
C LEU A 141 -2.54 10.58 -2.57
N TRP A 142 -3.82 10.79 -2.85
CA TRP A 142 -4.36 12.11 -3.18
C TRP A 142 -5.83 12.24 -2.75
N PRO A 143 -6.31 13.45 -2.45
CA PRO A 143 -7.71 13.67 -2.12
C PRO A 143 -8.63 13.22 -3.27
N ALA A 144 -9.61 12.39 -2.96
CA ALA A 144 -10.60 11.93 -3.94
C ALA A 144 -11.89 11.44 -3.25
N PRO A 145 -13.04 11.46 -3.94
CA PRO A 145 -14.23 10.81 -3.43
C PRO A 145 -14.02 9.31 -3.20
N LEU A 146 -14.76 8.77 -2.23
CA LEU A 146 -14.77 7.33 -1.94
C LEU A 146 -15.24 6.57 -3.19
N ALA A 147 -14.50 5.55 -3.58
CA ALA A 147 -14.96 4.56 -4.54
C ALA A 147 -14.44 3.18 -4.18
N GLU A 148 -15.05 2.17 -4.80
CA GLU A 148 -14.68 0.76 -4.68
C GLU A 148 -13.23 0.51 -5.13
N ILE A 149 -12.73 -0.66 -4.76
CA ILE A 149 -11.41 -1.15 -5.16
C ILE A 149 -11.40 -1.30 -6.68
N ALA A 150 -10.33 -0.83 -7.32
CA ALA A 150 -10.13 -0.97 -8.75
C ALA A 150 -8.77 -1.59 -9.04
N VAL A 151 -8.76 -2.72 -9.73
CA VAL A 151 -7.54 -3.30 -10.30
C VAL A 151 -7.23 -2.57 -11.60
N ARG A 152 -6.20 -1.73 -11.61
CA ARG A 152 -5.75 -0.96 -12.79
C ARG A 152 -4.85 -1.79 -13.70
N LYS A 153 -4.06 -2.67 -13.10
CA LYS A 153 -3.28 -3.69 -13.79
C LYS A 153 -3.21 -4.93 -12.90
N ALA A 154 -3.74 -6.05 -13.39
CA ALA A 154 -3.59 -7.34 -12.73
C ALA A 154 -2.20 -7.91 -13.02
N ARG A 155 -1.64 -8.66 -12.07
CA ARG A 155 -0.41 -9.42 -12.29
C ARG A 155 -0.65 -10.45 -13.40
N THR A 156 0.29 -10.54 -14.35
CA THR A 156 0.28 -11.62 -15.32
C THR A 156 1.08 -12.77 -14.73
N VAL A 157 0.42 -13.70 -14.06
CA VAL A 157 1.08 -14.95 -13.64
C VAL A 157 1.16 -15.83 -14.89
N ALA A 158 2.36 -16.21 -15.30
CA ALA A 158 2.50 -17.24 -16.34
C ALA A 158 1.81 -18.51 -15.82
N ALA A 159 0.88 -19.05 -16.60
CA ALA A 159 0.30 -20.35 -16.30
C ALA A 159 1.42 -21.40 -16.43
N ASP A 160 1.73 -22.07 -15.32
CA ASP A 160 2.54 -23.30 -15.31
C ASP A 160 1.82 -24.45 -16.06
#